data_AF-A0ABC8V0V3-F1
#
_entry.id   AF-A0ABC8V0V3-F1
#
_cell.length_a   1.000
_cell.length_b   1.000
_cell.length_c   1.000
_cell.angle_alpha   90.00
_cell.angle_beta   90.00
_cell.angle_gamma   90.00
#
_symmetry.space_group_name_H-M   'P 1'
#
loop_
_entity.id
_entity.type
_entity.pdbx_description
1 polymer ?
#
loop_
_entity_poly.entity_id
_entity_poly.type
_entity_poly.pdbx_seq_one_letter_code
_entity_poly.pdbx_strand_id
1 'polypeptide(L)'
;MAMLCTATLSSSVLPKSPPAHLGSLQRRSQFITGPIGGVPNLNNTRKGSSSPPSFTIRCLKGVAAPTPDILSRIFNGGVTPTPVPDPTAVTRQDFPPDFIFGCATSALQTESSATEGGRGPSTWDSMLEGEDAVDSYFLYPVTFVRLMNWVEFDVFYCDELSDEEDVKQLVQMGADVYRLSISWTRILPDGTIAGGINQVGIDFYNGFIDELVKNGITPVVTLFHFDLPTALQTKYRGFLSTQIINDFKDYANLCFQTFGDRVKYWATVNEPQVFSQYGYATGLNPPDSKPATNPFVVAHNIILAHATVAKLYKDTYQPTQKGEIGIPLVTQWFEAYQPGRPDDDAARRAFDFLTGWFLEPLIYGDYPFIMKALVGDNLPTFTDDQKVLVQGSYDFIGVNYYTSSYANALPLLAPGATVTSQADFQRVDLTQLSDLTFLSTMLVPATNSQGVLIGPQAPGSTSIYIYPQGLRDVLIYIASTYGNPKIIITENGYPEKRDDSIPVEIAIQDNGRIQHMIGHLYAISEALKAGSNVKGYLMWALMDCMEVGSGYTVRYGLAYTDYLNNYKRIAKKSSGWLYSFLNAPALKSTPAPKKRKTIGV
;
A
#
# COMPACT_ATOMS: atom_id res chain seq x y z
N MET A 1 6.71 45.21 16.45
CA MET A 1 7.76 45.10 17.49
C MET A 1 8.13 43.62 17.59
N ALA A 2 8.94 43.11 16.65
CA ALA A 2 10.40 43.14 16.65
C ALA A 2 11.01 42.21 17.71
N MET A 3 11.53 41.05 17.27
CA MET A 3 12.92 40.66 17.54
C MET A 3 13.35 39.55 16.58
N LEU A 4 14.29 39.92 15.71
CA LEU A 4 15.15 39.01 14.95
C LEU A 4 16.19 38.41 15.89
N CYS A 5 16.58 37.16 15.65
CA CYS A 5 17.92 36.66 15.98
C CYS A 5 18.53 36.00 14.73
N THR A 6 19.45 36.73 14.12
CA THR A 6 20.43 36.26 13.13
C THR A 6 21.63 35.63 13.84
N ALA A 7 22.12 34.48 13.35
CA ALA A 7 23.43 33.94 13.73
C ALA A 7 24.33 33.88 12.49
N THR A 8 25.45 34.59 12.58
CA THR A 8 26.55 34.69 11.61
C THR A 8 27.51 33.51 11.72
N LEU A 9 27.92 32.95 10.57
CA LEU A 9 29.01 31.98 10.42
C LEU A 9 30.38 32.67 10.56
N SER A 10 31.23 32.14 11.43
CA SER A 10 32.67 32.45 11.45
C SER A 10 33.47 31.21 11.04
N SER A 11 34.33 31.40 10.04
CA SER A 11 35.36 30.47 9.57
C SER A 11 36.30 29.99 10.69
N SER A 12 36.71 28.72 10.67
CA SER A 12 38.12 28.33 10.54
C SER A 12 38.39 26.81 10.68
N VAL A 13 39.42 26.39 9.93
CA VAL A 13 40.33 25.23 10.09
C VAL A 13 39.86 23.82 9.69
N LEU A 14 40.27 23.42 8.48
CA LEU A 14 40.44 22.03 8.00
C LEU A 14 41.68 21.36 8.60
N PRO A 15 41.69 20.02 8.76
CA PRO A 15 42.92 19.24 8.72
C PRO A 15 42.99 18.27 7.53
N LYS A 16 43.94 18.58 6.63
CA LYS A 16 44.94 17.72 5.95
C LYS A 16 44.57 16.27 5.58
N SER A 17 44.51 16.03 4.27
CA SER A 17 44.73 14.75 3.59
C SER A 17 46.22 14.51 3.25
N PRO A 18 46.68 13.24 3.18
CA PRO A 18 47.96 12.85 2.56
C PRO A 18 47.79 12.23 1.15
N PRO A 19 48.87 12.05 0.36
CA PRO A 19 48.89 12.40 -1.05
C PRO A 19 48.90 11.24 -2.07
N ALA A 20 48.40 11.59 -3.25
CA ALA A 20 48.80 11.24 -4.64
C ALA A 20 49.63 9.98 -4.95
N HIS A 21 49.15 9.22 -5.94
CA HIS A 21 50.01 8.63 -6.98
C HIS A 21 49.52 9.02 -8.39
N LEU A 22 50.49 9.53 -9.16
CA LEU A 22 50.45 9.92 -10.57
C LEU A 22 50.59 8.72 -11.52
N GLY A 23 50.01 8.84 -12.71
CA GLY A 23 50.29 7.99 -13.87
C GLY A 23 49.34 8.26 -15.04
N SER A 24 49.28 9.48 -15.57
CA SER A 24 49.76 9.83 -16.93
C SER A 24 49.50 8.79 -18.03
N LEU A 25 48.64 9.13 -18.99
CA LEU A 25 48.99 9.10 -20.42
C LEU A 25 48.10 10.06 -21.21
N GLN A 26 48.76 10.81 -22.08
CA GLN A 26 48.30 11.99 -22.79
C GLN A 26 48.15 11.66 -24.29
N ARG A 27 47.35 12.50 -25.00
CA ARG A 27 47.28 12.74 -26.47
C ARG A 27 46.31 11.82 -27.23
N ARG A 28 45.51 12.29 -28.20
CA ARG A 28 45.58 13.51 -29.04
C ARG A 28 44.21 13.85 -29.64
N SER A 29 44.02 15.14 -29.84
CA SER A 29 42.98 15.90 -30.55
C SER A 29 42.65 15.45 -31.98
N GLN A 30 41.39 15.64 -32.41
CA GLN A 30 41.06 16.30 -33.69
C GLN A 30 39.61 16.80 -33.72
N PHE A 31 39.46 18.12 -33.90
CA PHE A 31 38.24 18.82 -34.27
C PHE A 31 38.06 18.75 -35.80
N ILE A 32 36.81 18.61 -36.27
CA ILE A 32 36.37 19.09 -37.59
C ILE A 32 34.97 19.70 -37.45
N THR A 33 34.81 20.91 -37.95
CA THR A 33 33.58 21.73 -37.98
C THR A 33 33.01 21.87 -39.39
N GLY A 34 31.69 21.64 -39.53
CA GLY A 34 30.72 22.26 -40.48
C GLY A 34 30.68 21.79 -41.95
N PRO A 35 29.69 22.20 -42.78
CA PRO A 35 28.32 22.69 -42.51
C PRO A 35 27.20 22.10 -43.44
N ILE A 36 25.95 22.35 -43.03
CA ILE A 36 24.65 22.55 -43.74
C ILE A 36 24.53 22.24 -45.25
N GLY A 37 23.46 21.51 -45.62
CA GLY A 37 22.78 21.70 -46.93
C GLY A 37 21.74 20.63 -47.33
N GLY A 38 20.48 21.04 -47.54
CA GLY A 38 19.68 20.53 -48.68
C GLY A 38 18.44 19.67 -48.40
N VAL A 39 17.28 20.32 -48.32
CA VAL A 39 15.92 19.76 -48.49
C VAL A 39 15.64 19.50 -49.98
N PRO A 40 14.70 18.59 -50.34
CA PRO A 40 13.70 18.96 -51.33
C PRO A 40 12.24 18.76 -50.87
N ASN A 41 11.46 19.80 -51.16
CA ASN A 41 10.01 19.93 -51.09
C ASN A 41 9.29 19.03 -52.12
N LEU A 42 8.09 18.57 -51.78
CA LEU A 42 7.00 18.38 -52.74
C LEU A 42 5.73 19.02 -52.19
N ASN A 43 5.40 20.18 -52.75
CA ASN A 43 4.11 20.85 -52.62
C ASN A 43 3.05 20.12 -53.44
N ASN A 44 1.85 19.97 -52.89
CA ASN A 44 0.64 20.07 -53.70
C ASN A 44 -0.41 20.87 -52.93
N THR A 45 -0.86 21.97 -53.52
CA THR A 45 -1.84 22.90 -52.96
C THR A 45 -3.20 22.68 -53.62
N ARG A 46 -4.29 22.73 -52.84
CA ARG A 46 -5.48 23.53 -53.18
C ARG A 46 -6.44 23.70 -51.99
N LYS A 47 -6.86 24.96 -51.86
CA LYS A 47 -7.72 25.67 -50.90
C LYS A 47 -9.13 25.07 -50.67
N GLY A 48 -9.72 25.33 -49.48
CA GLY A 48 -11.17 25.55 -49.34
C GLY A 48 -11.84 25.24 -47.99
N SER A 49 -11.95 26.26 -47.12
CA SER A 49 -12.96 26.53 -46.06
C SER A 49 -13.53 25.43 -45.13
N SER A 50 -13.11 25.52 -43.85
CA SER A 50 -13.91 25.53 -42.61
C SER A 50 -15.23 24.75 -42.49
N SER A 51 -15.19 23.61 -41.79
CA SER A 51 -16.13 23.15 -40.73
C SER A 51 -15.48 21.95 -39.99
N PRO A 52 -15.46 21.87 -38.65
CA PRO A 52 -14.84 20.76 -37.95
C PRO A 52 -15.64 19.46 -38.14
N PRO A 53 -14.99 18.28 -38.22
CA PRO A 53 -15.68 17.01 -38.38
C PRO A 53 -16.46 16.68 -37.10
N SER A 54 -17.79 16.59 -37.22
CA SER A 54 -18.65 16.06 -36.17
C SER A 54 -18.43 14.55 -36.06
N PHE A 55 -17.75 14.11 -34.99
CA PHE A 55 -17.65 12.69 -34.65
C PHE A 55 -19.00 12.25 -34.07
N THR A 56 -19.76 11.46 -34.83
CA THR A 56 -21.02 10.87 -34.36
C THR A 56 -20.72 9.48 -33.80
N ILE A 57 -20.78 9.33 -32.48
CA ILE A 57 -20.71 8.01 -31.82
C ILE A 57 -22.02 7.27 -32.17
N ARG A 58 -21.93 6.21 -32.97
CA ARG A 58 -23.00 5.21 -33.08
C ARG A 58 -22.92 4.32 -31.85
N CYS A 59 -23.75 4.59 -30.85
CA CYS A 59 -23.99 3.62 -29.77
C CYS A 59 -24.56 2.33 -30.37
N LEU A 60 -23.92 1.19 -30.07
CA LEU A 60 -24.49 -0.13 -30.29
C LEU A 60 -25.77 -0.25 -29.44
N LYS A 61 -26.92 -0.19 -30.11
CA LYS A 61 -28.22 -0.53 -29.54
C LYS A 61 -28.27 -2.05 -29.31
N GLY A 62 -28.03 -2.44 -28.06
CA GLY A 62 -28.31 -3.76 -27.52
C GLY A 62 -28.93 -3.62 -26.13
N VAL A 63 -30.01 -2.85 -26.03
CA VAL A 63 -30.76 -2.67 -24.78
C VAL A 63 -31.68 -3.88 -24.61
N ALA A 64 -31.26 -4.86 -23.80
CA ALA A 64 -32.23 -5.55 -22.98
C ALA A 64 -32.73 -4.51 -21.97
N ALA A 65 -34.02 -4.18 -22.02
CA ALA A 65 -34.61 -3.16 -21.15
C ALA A 65 -34.38 -3.55 -19.67
N PRO A 66 -33.70 -2.72 -18.87
CA PRO A 66 -33.57 -2.98 -17.45
C PRO A 66 -34.95 -2.82 -16.81
N THR A 67 -35.41 -3.88 -16.15
CA THR A 67 -36.60 -3.85 -15.29
C THR A 67 -36.44 -2.74 -14.24
N PRO A 68 -37.45 -1.86 -14.03
CA PRO A 68 -37.29 -0.64 -13.21
C PRO A 68 -37.06 -0.81 -11.69
N ASP A 69 -36.80 -2.00 -11.15
CA ASP A 69 -37.00 -2.26 -9.70
C ASP A 69 -35.73 -2.39 -8.83
N ILE A 70 -34.56 -1.94 -9.30
CA ILE A 70 -33.32 -1.99 -8.48
C ILE A 70 -32.82 -0.58 -8.09
N LEU A 71 -33.00 0.43 -8.94
CA LEU A 71 -32.54 1.80 -8.64
C LEU A 71 -33.44 2.55 -7.64
N SER A 72 -34.69 2.11 -7.45
CA SER A 72 -35.63 2.70 -6.49
C SER A 72 -35.39 2.27 -5.04
N ARG A 73 -34.60 1.22 -4.79
CA ARG A 73 -34.34 0.69 -3.43
C ARG A 73 -33.08 1.27 -2.77
N ILE A 74 -32.18 1.88 -3.54
CA ILE A 74 -30.90 2.39 -3.01
C ILE A 74 -30.97 3.87 -2.62
N PHE A 75 -31.85 4.67 -3.24
CA PHE A 75 -31.79 6.14 -3.10
C PHE A 75 -33.04 6.84 -2.53
N ASN A 76 -34.02 6.12 -1.96
CA ASN A 76 -35.21 6.73 -1.34
C ASN A 76 -35.34 6.50 0.18
N GLY A 77 -34.35 5.87 0.82
CA GLY A 77 -34.23 5.95 2.27
C GLY A 77 -33.41 7.19 2.61
N GLY A 78 -34.06 8.29 3.00
CA GLY A 78 -33.42 9.45 3.60
C GLY A 78 -32.75 9.08 4.93
N VAL A 79 -31.70 8.28 4.87
CA VAL A 79 -30.78 8.03 5.97
C VAL A 79 -29.80 9.19 5.92
N THR A 80 -30.16 10.29 6.59
CA THR A 80 -29.14 11.09 7.27
C THR A 80 -28.23 10.10 7.98
N PRO A 81 -26.90 10.13 7.77
CA PRO A 81 -25.99 9.23 8.48
C PRO A 81 -26.30 9.39 9.96
N THR A 82 -26.93 8.36 10.54
CA THR A 82 -27.12 8.34 11.98
C THR A 82 -25.72 8.42 12.56
N PRO A 83 -25.40 9.39 13.44
CA PRO A 83 -24.16 9.33 14.19
C PRO A 83 -24.12 7.93 14.82
N VAL A 84 -23.15 7.12 14.42
CA VAL A 84 -22.96 5.81 15.03
C VAL A 84 -22.68 6.11 16.50
N PRO A 85 -23.54 5.69 17.44
CA PRO A 85 -23.19 5.75 18.86
C PRO A 85 -21.85 5.05 19.03
N ASP A 86 -20.98 5.50 19.95
CA ASP A 86 -19.74 4.79 20.27
C ASP A 86 -19.99 3.27 20.24
N PRO A 87 -19.36 2.51 19.33
CA PRO A 87 -19.70 1.12 19.12
C PRO A 87 -19.30 0.34 20.37
N THR A 88 -20.25 0.15 21.28
CA THR A 88 -20.01 -0.52 22.56
C THR A 88 -20.31 -2.01 22.50
N ALA A 89 -20.77 -2.52 21.35
CA ALA A 89 -21.16 -3.92 21.18
C ALA A 89 -20.64 -4.48 19.85
N VAL A 90 -19.46 -5.10 19.91
CA VAL A 90 -18.98 -6.09 18.95
C VAL A 90 -18.34 -7.23 19.74
N THR A 91 -18.59 -8.46 19.31
CA THR A 91 -18.15 -9.69 19.96
C THR A 91 -17.57 -10.63 18.92
N ARG A 92 -16.77 -11.61 19.35
CA ARG A 92 -16.27 -12.65 18.44
C ARG A 92 -17.40 -13.42 17.73
N GLN A 93 -18.59 -13.50 18.33
CA GLN A 93 -19.75 -14.19 17.77
C GLN A 93 -20.44 -13.43 16.61
N ASP A 94 -20.11 -12.15 16.41
CA ASP A 94 -20.58 -11.38 15.26
C ASP A 94 -19.84 -11.76 13.95
N PHE A 95 -18.80 -12.59 14.06
CA PHE A 95 -17.98 -13.07 12.95
C PHE A 95 -18.18 -14.56 12.71
N PRO A 96 -18.07 -15.05 11.46
CA PRO A 96 -18.09 -16.47 11.17
C PRO A 96 -17.08 -17.28 12.01
N PRO A 97 -17.35 -18.56 12.31
CA PRO A 97 -16.41 -19.40 13.04
C PRO A 97 -15.05 -19.55 12.35
N ASP A 98 -15.04 -19.53 11.01
CA ASP A 98 -13.85 -19.62 10.14
C ASP A 98 -13.20 -18.25 9.85
N PHE A 99 -13.70 -17.17 10.45
CA PHE A 99 -13.10 -15.84 10.29
C PHE A 99 -11.76 -15.78 11.04
N ILE A 100 -10.69 -15.43 10.32
CA ILE A 100 -9.32 -15.41 10.86
C ILE A 100 -8.95 -14.04 11.45
N PHE A 101 -8.28 -14.06 12.59
CA PHE A 101 -7.71 -12.87 13.23
C PHE A 101 -6.19 -12.98 13.33
N GLY A 102 -5.51 -11.86 13.14
CA GLY A 102 -4.06 -11.85 13.23
C GLY A 102 -3.46 -10.47 13.21
N CYS A 103 -2.17 -10.41 12.92
CA CYS A 103 -1.45 -9.17 12.70
C CYS A 103 -0.46 -9.32 11.55
N ALA A 104 0.12 -8.20 11.15
CA ALA A 104 1.03 -8.09 10.03
C ALA A 104 2.31 -7.35 10.40
N THR A 105 3.39 -7.64 9.68
CA THR A 105 4.67 -6.91 9.62
C THR A 105 5.24 -7.00 8.21
N SER A 106 6.37 -6.33 7.98
CA SER A 106 7.17 -6.48 6.77
C SER A 106 8.64 -6.60 7.10
N ALA A 107 9.37 -7.38 6.30
CA ALA A 107 10.79 -7.64 6.45
C ALA A 107 11.60 -6.35 6.56
N LEU A 108 11.37 -5.39 5.66
CA LEU A 108 12.04 -4.10 5.68
C LEU A 108 11.87 -3.35 7.01
N GLN A 109 10.71 -3.46 7.65
CA GLN A 109 10.36 -2.66 8.81
C GLN A 109 10.78 -3.34 10.13
N THR A 110 11.01 -4.65 10.10
CA THR A 110 11.24 -5.46 11.30
C THR A 110 12.54 -6.26 11.30
N GLU A 111 13.09 -6.63 10.15
CA GLU A 111 14.31 -7.44 10.05
C GLU A 111 15.58 -6.57 9.99
N SER A 112 16.70 -7.15 10.45
CA SER A 112 18.00 -6.50 10.62
C SER A 112 18.77 -6.12 9.36
N SER A 113 19.93 -5.50 9.62
CA SER A 113 21.02 -5.08 8.71
C SER A 113 21.10 -5.78 7.35
N ALA A 114 21.34 -4.95 6.33
CA ALA A 114 21.43 -5.34 4.94
C ALA A 114 22.53 -6.34 4.59
N THR A 115 23.47 -6.59 5.51
CA THR A 115 24.69 -7.38 5.27
C THR A 115 24.74 -8.68 6.06
N GLU A 116 23.75 -8.93 6.92
CA GLU A 116 23.72 -10.13 7.76
C GLU A 116 23.33 -11.38 6.96
N GLY A 117 23.98 -12.52 7.26
CA GLY A 117 23.61 -13.82 6.69
C GLY A 117 23.70 -13.89 5.16
N GLY A 118 24.51 -13.04 4.53
CA GLY A 118 24.68 -13.02 3.07
C GLY A 118 23.55 -12.34 2.29
N ARG A 119 22.67 -11.59 2.96
CA ARG A 119 21.66 -10.74 2.32
C ARG A 119 22.32 -9.67 1.44
N GLY A 120 21.70 -9.35 0.29
CA GLY A 120 22.08 -8.22 -0.56
C GLY A 120 21.33 -6.94 -0.23
N PRO A 121 21.77 -5.76 -0.72
CA PRO A 121 21.08 -4.50 -0.48
C PRO A 121 19.79 -4.38 -1.28
N SER A 122 18.74 -3.93 -0.62
CA SER A 122 17.52 -3.42 -1.24
C SER A 122 17.63 -1.92 -1.53
N THR A 123 16.72 -1.39 -2.35
CA THR A 123 16.69 0.05 -2.66
C THR A 123 16.50 0.92 -1.41
N TRP A 124 15.84 0.41 -0.37
CA TRP A 124 15.76 1.08 0.92
C TRP A 124 17.08 1.11 1.67
N ASP A 125 17.85 0.02 1.65
CA ASP A 125 19.17 -0.05 2.28
C ASP A 125 20.11 0.98 1.66
N SER A 126 20.18 1.01 0.31
CA SER A 126 20.98 2.00 -0.43
C SER A 126 20.55 3.45 -0.13
N MET A 127 19.26 3.68 0.14
CA MET A 127 18.74 5.01 0.51
C MET A 127 19.15 5.41 1.94
N LEU A 128 19.08 4.48 2.88
CA LEU A 128 19.45 4.71 4.27
C LEU A 128 20.97 4.91 4.43
N GLU A 129 21.78 4.18 3.67
CA GLU A 129 23.24 4.31 3.64
C GLU A 129 23.72 5.59 2.94
N GLY A 130 22.81 6.31 2.28
CA GLY A 130 23.12 7.58 1.65
C GLY A 130 24.01 7.44 0.42
N GLU A 131 24.03 6.26 -0.20
CA GLU A 131 24.37 6.14 -1.61
C GLU A 131 23.36 6.98 -2.42
N ASP A 132 23.67 7.32 -3.67
CA ASP A 132 22.68 7.90 -4.57
C ASP A 132 21.60 6.83 -4.80
N ALA A 133 20.69 6.67 -3.84
CA ALA A 133 19.59 5.75 -3.96
C ALA A 133 18.87 6.11 -5.24
N VAL A 134 18.85 5.12 -6.13
CA VAL A 134 18.38 5.27 -7.49
C VAL A 134 16.90 5.65 -7.50
N ASP A 135 16.21 5.58 -6.35
CA ASP A 135 14.84 6.05 -6.14
C ASP A 135 14.79 6.99 -4.92
N SER A 136 14.41 8.24 -5.12
CA SER A 136 14.00 9.12 -4.03
C SER A 136 12.52 8.89 -3.76
N TYR A 137 12.18 8.13 -2.71
CA TYR A 137 10.81 8.06 -2.22
C TYR A 137 10.34 9.49 -1.90
N PHE A 138 9.40 10.01 -2.69
CA PHE A 138 8.98 11.42 -2.65
C PHE A 138 8.55 11.90 -1.26
N LEU A 139 8.08 11.00 -0.40
CA LEU A 139 7.59 11.40 0.92
C LEU A 139 8.67 12.12 1.75
N TYR A 140 9.97 11.92 1.47
CA TYR A 140 11.03 12.57 2.23
C TYR A 140 12.21 12.92 1.32
N PRO A 141 12.60 14.21 1.22
CA PRO A 141 13.90 14.56 0.68
C PRO A 141 14.97 13.69 1.36
N VAL A 142 15.95 13.19 0.61
CA VAL A 142 17.10 12.44 1.17
C VAL A 142 17.74 13.21 2.35
N THR A 143 17.69 14.54 2.30
CA THR A 143 18.07 15.43 3.40
C THR A 143 17.16 15.35 4.63
N PHE A 144 15.85 15.13 4.49
CA PHE A 144 14.91 14.95 5.61
C PHE A 144 15.08 13.58 6.29
N VAL A 145 15.27 12.50 5.53
CA VAL A 145 15.64 11.18 6.09
C VAL A 145 16.97 11.28 6.83
N ARG A 146 17.98 11.92 6.22
CA ARG A 146 19.29 12.19 6.87
C ARG A 146 19.19 13.11 8.09
N LEU A 147 18.24 14.05 8.13
CA LEU A 147 18.00 14.91 9.29
C LEU A 147 17.27 14.17 10.43
N MET A 148 16.58 13.07 10.13
CA MET A 148 16.01 12.15 11.12
C MET A 148 17.03 11.11 11.63
N ASN A 149 18.30 11.13 11.17
CA ASN A 149 19.44 10.34 11.67
C ASN A 149 19.86 10.67 13.13
N TRP A 150 18.93 11.10 14.00
CA TRP A 150 19.18 11.25 15.44
C TRP A 150 18.94 9.97 16.23
N VAL A 151 18.66 8.86 15.54
CA VAL A 151 18.67 7.51 16.12
C VAL A 151 19.47 6.67 15.14
N GLU A 152 20.59 6.09 15.58
CA GLU A 152 21.35 5.12 14.80
C GLU A 152 20.37 4.08 14.22
N PHE A 153 20.28 4.01 12.89
CA PHE A 153 19.54 2.99 12.14
C PHE A 153 20.27 1.64 12.22
N ASP A 154 20.78 1.29 13.40
CA ASP A 154 21.20 -0.07 13.66
C ASP A 154 19.93 -0.88 13.89
N VAL A 155 19.32 -1.33 12.79
CA VAL A 155 18.29 -2.36 12.83
C VAL A 155 18.99 -3.64 13.33
N PHE A 156 19.09 -3.75 14.66
CA PHE A 156 19.58 -4.93 15.36
C PHE A 156 18.41 -5.91 15.50
N TYR A 157 18.44 -6.95 14.67
CA TYR A 157 17.64 -8.17 14.83
C TYR A 157 18.57 -9.33 14.50
N CYS A 158 19.37 -9.76 15.48
CA CYS A 158 20.13 -10.99 15.38
C CYS A 158 20.06 -11.66 16.75
N ASP A 159 19.16 -12.65 16.85
CA ASP A 159 19.37 -13.89 17.61
C ASP A 159 18.11 -14.76 17.55
N GLU A 160 18.30 -16.07 17.66
CA GLU A 160 17.29 -17.14 17.79
C GLU A 160 16.23 -16.84 18.89
N LEU A 161 16.56 -15.96 19.85
CA LEU A 161 15.68 -15.51 20.93
C LEU A 161 14.55 -14.57 20.47
N SER A 162 14.67 -13.93 19.30
CA SER A 162 13.72 -12.92 18.82
C SER A 162 12.50 -13.52 18.11
N ASP A 163 12.69 -14.60 17.35
CA ASP A 163 11.62 -15.35 16.70
C ASP A 163 10.68 -15.98 17.73
N GLU A 164 11.25 -16.57 18.79
CA GLU A 164 10.46 -17.11 19.91
C GLU A 164 9.70 -16.01 20.65
N GLU A 165 10.27 -14.81 20.78
CA GLU A 165 9.62 -13.68 21.46
C GLU A 165 8.44 -13.14 20.64
N ASP A 166 8.60 -12.99 19.32
CA ASP A 166 7.57 -12.49 18.42
C ASP A 166 6.44 -13.52 18.26
N VAL A 167 6.76 -14.81 18.09
CA VAL A 167 5.77 -15.91 18.09
C VAL A 167 5.04 -15.99 19.42
N LYS A 168 5.74 -15.77 20.55
CA LYS A 168 5.11 -15.70 21.86
C LYS A 168 4.11 -14.54 21.96
N GLN A 169 4.40 -13.36 21.39
CA GLN A 169 3.43 -12.27 21.34
C GLN A 169 2.16 -12.67 20.56
N LEU A 170 2.33 -13.35 19.42
CA LEU A 170 1.22 -13.86 18.59
C LEU A 170 0.33 -14.85 19.37
N VAL A 171 0.94 -15.80 20.09
CA VAL A 171 0.21 -16.74 20.95
C VAL A 171 -0.52 -16.00 22.07
N GLN A 172 0.14 -15.03 22.71
CA GLN A 172 -0.43 -14.27 23.82
C GLN A 172 -1.64 -13.41 23.42
N MET A 173 -1.69 -12.92 22.18
CA MET A 173 -2.86 -12.20 21.66
C MET A 173 -3.95 -13.12 21.09
N GLY A 174 -3.67 -14.41 20.92
CA GLY A 174 -4.59 -15.40 20.37
C GLY A 174 -4.74 -15.34 18.84
N ALA A 175 -3.69 -14.97 18.12
CA ALA A 175 -3.71 -14.87 16.66
C ALA A 175 -3.90 -16.25 15.98
N ASP A 176 -4.80 -16.32 15.00
CA ASP A 176 -4.95 -17.48 14.12
C ASP A 176 -3.90 -17.48 13.00
N VAL A 177 -3.54 -16.27 12.55
CA VAL A 177 -2.64 -16.05 11.41
C VAL A 177 -1.61 -14.97 11.70
N TYR A 178 -0.47 -15.06 11.03
CA TYR A 178 0.52 -13.99 11.00
C TYR A 178 0.93 -13.68 9.57
N ARG A 179 0.80 -12.40 9.19
CA ARG A 179 1.26 -11.90 7.90
C ARG A 179 2.67 -11.33 8.02
N LEU A 180 3.60 -11.97 7.34
CA LEU A 180 4.98 -11.51 7.19
C LEU A 180 5.27 -11.20 5.72
N SER A 181 6.41 -10.58 5.44
CA SER A 181 6.99 -10.59 4.10
C SER A 181 8.32 -11.34 4.10
N ILE A 182 8.66 -11.94 2.97
CA ILE A 182 10.00 -12.49 2.73
C ILE A 182 10.82 -11.44 2.02
N SER A 183 12.03 -11.17 2.51
CA SER A 183 12.91 -10.22 1.87
C SER A 183 13.53 -10.81 0.60
N TRP A 184 13.25 -10.20 -0.55
CA TRP A 184 13.74 -10.71 -1.84
C TRP A 184 15.27 -10.78 -1.83
N THR A 185 15.94 -9.73 -1.35
CA THR A 185 17.40 -9.67 -1.30
C THR A 185 18.03 -10.61 -0.27
N ARG A 186 17.25 -11.13 0.70
CA ARG A 186 17.73 -12.15 1.64
C ARG A 186 17.75 -13.54 0.99
N ILE A 187 16.81 -13.83 0.09
CA ILE A 187 16.76 -15.10 -0.65
C ILE A 187 17.66 -15.06 -1.89
N LEU A 188 17.63 -13.96 -2.64
CA LEU A 188 18.41 -13.73 -3.87
C LEU A 188 19.15 -12.39 -3.73
N PRO A 189 20.39 -12.38 -3.23
CA PRO A 189 21.16 -11.15 -3.00
C PRO A 189 21.31 -10.26 -4.24
N ASP A 190 21.52 -10.87 -5.41
CA ASP A 190 21.59 -10.18 -6.71
C ASP A 190 20.22 -10.03 -7.40
N GLY A 191 19.14 -10.44 -6.73
CA GLY A 191 17.75 -10.42 -7.21
C GLY A 191 17.38 -11.53 -8.20
N THR A 192 18.33 -12.34 -8.68
CA THR A 192 18.06 -13.41 -9.67
C THR A 192 18.61 -14.77 -9.24
N ILE A 193 18.00 -15.86 -9.70
CA ILE A 193 18.49 -17.23 -9.47
C ILE A 193 19.92 -17.41 -9.98
N ALA A 194 20.26 -16.79 -11.13
CA ALA A 194 21.59 -16.87 -11.72
C ALA A 194 22.69 -16.17 -10.89
N GLY A 195 22.31 -15.18 -10.07
CA GLY A 195 23.20 -14.53 -9.12
C GLY A 195 23.44 -15.35 -7.84
N GLY A 196 22.75 -16.48 -7.68
CA GLY A 196 22.90 -17.39 -6.55
C GLY A 196 21.74 -17.31 -5.56
N ILE A 197 21.46 -18.46 -4.96
CA ILE A 197 20.46 -18.62 -3.90
C ILE A 197 21.17 -18.56 -2.56
N ASN A 198 20.72 -17.68 -1.67
CA ASN A 198 21.24 -17.61 -0.32
C ASN A 198 20.50 -18.58 0.61
N GLN A 199 21.12 -19.74 0.86
CA GLN A 199 20.53 -20.77 1.72
C GLN A 199 20.33 -20.30 3.17
N VAL A 200 21.21 -19.42 3.68
CA VAL A 200 21.07 -18.88 5.05
C VAL A 200 19.77 -18.09 5.18
N GLY A 201 19.40 -17.31 4.16
CA GLY A 201 18.12 -16.62 4.10
C GLY A 201 16.93 -17.57 4.04
N ILE A 202 17.04 -18.66 3.30
CA ILE A 202 16.01 -19.70 3.24
C ILE A 202 15.82 -20.37 4.62
N ASP A 203 16.93 -20.72 5.28
CA ASP A 203 16.92 -21.40 6.57
C ASP A 203 16.30 -20.51 7.65
N PHE A 204 16.57 -19.20 7.62
CA PHE A 204 15.92 -18.20 8.48
C PHE A 204 14.38 -18.25 8.35
N TYR A 205 13.84 -18.10 7.15
CA TYR A 205 12.39 -18.12 6.97
C TYR A 205 11.78 -19.51 7.24
N ASN A 206 12.49 -20.60 6.96
CA ASN A 206 12.03 -21.93 7.34
C ASN A 206 11.89 -22.06 8.86
N GLY A 207 12.91 -21.65 9.63
CA GLY A 207 12.87 -21.70 11.10
C GLY A 207 11.71 -20.89 11.66
N PHE A 208 11.51 -19.67 11.15
CA PHE A 208 10.41 -18.82 11.61
C PHE A 208 9.03 -19.35 11.22
N ILE A 209 8.86 -19.84 9.98
CA ILE A 209 7.61 -20.47 9.53
C ILE A 209 7.31 -21.74 10.33
N ASP A 210 8.32 -22.55 10.63
CA ASP A 210 8.18 -23.76 11.45
C ASP A 210 7.74 -23.42 12.87
N GLU A 211 8.30 -22.36 13.47
CA GLU A 211 7.90 -21.92 14.81
C GLU A 211 6.47 -21.38 14.83
N LEU A 212 6.02 -20.65 13.79
CA LEU A 212 4.61 -20.24 13.66
C LEU A 212 3.68 -21.46 13.59
N VAL A 213 3.96 -22.41 12.69
CA VAL A 213 3.13 -23.60 12.49
C VAL A 213 3.09 -24.48 13.73
N LYS A 214 4.24 -24.66 14.41
CA LYS A 214 4.35 -25.39 15.68
C LYS A 214 3.46 -24.80 16.78
N ASN A 215 3.25 -23.48 16.77
CA ASN A 215 2.37 -22.78 17.71
C ASN A 215 0.94 -22.60 17.18
N GLY A 216 0.57 -23.26 16.07
CA GLY A 216 -0.77 -23.23 15.52
C GLY A 216 -1.13 -21.94 14.77
N ILE A 217 -0.15 -21.11 14.44
CA ILE A 217 -0.34 -19.85 13.72
C ILE A 217 -0.12 -20.11 12.23
N THR A 218 -1.11 -19.79 11.39
CA THR A 218 -0.99 -19.98 9.94
C THR A 218 -0.23 -18.82 9.30
N PRO A 219 0.88 -19.07 8.57
CA PRO A 219 1.63 -18.01 7.90
C PRO A 219 0.89 -17.51 6.65
N VAL A 220 0.81 -16.18 6.54
CA VAL A 220 0.36 -15.41 5.37
C VAL A 220 1.58 -14.68 4.81
N VAL A 221 2.13 -15.12 3.68
CA VAL A 221 3.41 -14.58 3.18
C VAL A 221 3.19 -13.55 2.08
N THR A 222 3.74 -12.36 2.28
CA THR A 222 3.90 -11.34 1.24
C THR A 222 5.24 -11.52 0.53
N LEU A 223 5.23 -11.68 -0.79
CA LEU A 223 6.45 -11.93 -1.57
C LEU A 223 7.29 -10.66 -1.76
N PHE A 224 6.64 -9.51 -1.99
CA PHE A 224 7.30 -8.23 -2.19
C PHE A 224 6.67 -7.12 -1.34
N HIS A 225 7.48 -6.46 -0.52
CA HIS A 225 7.03 -5.38 0.36
C HIS A 225 8.02 -4.20 0.33
N PHE A 226 8.08 -3.54 -0.82
CA PHE A 226 8.88 -2.34 -1.12
C PHE A 226 10.40 -2.55 -1.15
N ASP A 227 10.90 -3.76 -0.88
CA ASP A 227 12.31 -4.10 -0.71
C ASP A 227 12.98 -4.60 -2.01
N LEU A 228 12.88 -3.81 -3.07
CA LEU A 228 13.41 -4.17 -4.39
C LEU A 228 14.94 -4.37 -4.33
N PRO A 229 15.51 -5.44 -4.89
CA PRO A 229 16.96 -5.59 -4.96
C PRO A 229 17.63 -4.44 -5.72
N THR A 230 18.62 -3.78 -5.09
CA THR A 230 19.40 -2.70 -5.72
C THR A 230 20.09 -3.18 -7.00
N ALA A 231 20.47 -4.46 -7.06
CA ALA A 231 21.04 -5.07 -8.26
C ALA A 231 20.09 -4.99 -9.47
N LEU A 232 18.80 -5.26 -9.29
CA LEU A 232 17.80 -5.19 -10.37
C LEU A 232 17.46 -3.75 -10.74
N GLN A 233 17.36 -2.87 -9.73
CA GLN A 233 17.19 -1.43 -9.94
C GLN A 233 18.35 -0.85 -10.77
N THR A 234 19.59 -1.22 -10.45
CA THR A 234 20.78 -0.75 -11.18
C THR A 234 20.86 -1.35 -12.59
N LYS A 235 20.56 -2.64 -12.73
CA LYS A 235 20.73 -3.37 -14.00
C LYS A 235 19.76 -2.91 -15.08
N TYR A 236 18.50 -2.66 -14.73
CA TYR A 236 17.47 -2.33 -15.71
C TYR A 236 16.33 -1.44 -15.17
N ARG A 237 16.52 -0.78 -14.02
CA ARG A 237 15.56 0.14 -13.39
C ARG A 237 14.31 -0.55 -12.83
N GLY A 238 14.50 -1.78 -12.32
CA GLY A 238 13.49 -2.46 -11.53
C GLY A 238 12.16 -2.58 -12.28
N PHE A 239 11.08 -2.10 -11.64
CA PHE A 239 9.73 -2.20 -12.18
C PHE A 239 9.42 -1.32 -13.38
N LEU A 240 10.34 -0.47 -13.83
CA LEU A 240 10.20 0.22 -15.14
C LEU A 240 10.45 -0.72 -16.32
N SER A 241 11.17 -1.82 -16.11
CA SER A 241 11.46 -2.81 -17.14
C SER A 241 10.53 -4.00 -17.04
N THR A 242 10.04 -4.49 -18.18
CA THR A 242 9.28 -5.75 -18.25
C THR A 242 10.10 -6.97 -17.85
N GLN A 243 11.44 -6.87 -17.80
CA GLN A 243 12.32 -7.95 -17.32
C GLN A 243 11.99 -8.34 -15.87
N ILE A 244 11.54 -7.39 -15.04
CA ILE A 244 11.18 -7.64 -13.64
C ILE A 244 10.11 -8.73 -13.50
N ILE A 245 9.23 -8.88 -14.50
CA ILE A 245 8.13 -9.86 -14.48
C ILE A 245 8.69 -11.27 -14.39
N ASN A 246 9.75 -11.56 -15.14
CA ASN A 246 10.39 -12.88 -15.13
C ASN A 246 11.23 -13.08 -13.87
N ASP A 247 12.01 -12.07 -13.46
CA ASP A 247 12.86 -12.19 -12.27
C ASP A 247 12.00 -12.34 -10.99
N PHE A 248 10.88 -11.61 -10.89
CA PHE A 248 9.91 -11.76 -9.80
C PHE A 248 9.19 -13.11 -9.85
N LYS A 249 8.86 -13.61 -11.05
CA LYS A 249 8.29 -14.95 -11.22
C LYS A 249 9.25 -16.04 -10.74
N ASP A 250 10.54 -15.95 -11.08
CA ASP A 250 11.55 -16.93 -10.68
C ASP A 250 11.78 -16.91 -9.16
N TYR A 251 11.82 -15.71 -8.56
CA TYR A 251 11.85 -15.55 -7.11
C TYR A 251 10.62 -16.17 -6.43
N ALA A 252 9.41 -15.82 -6.89
CA ALA A 252 8.17 -16.37 -6.35
C ALA A 252 8.11 -17.91 -6.50
N ASN A 253 8.57 -18.44 -7.64
CA ASN A 253 8.67 -19.88 -7.88
C ASN A 253 9.54 -20.57 -6.82
N LEU A 254 10.71 -20.00 -6.52
CA LEU A 254 11.59 -20.52 -5.47
C LEU A 254 10.91 -20.48 -4.10
N CYS A 255 10.22 -19.39 -3.75
CA CYS A 255 9.46 -19.29 -2.51
C CYS A 255 8.34 -20.36 -2.42
N PHE A 256 7.60 -20.59 -3.51
CA PHE A 256 6.55 -21.62 -3.53
C PHE A 256 7.11 -23.03 -3.37
N GLN A 257 8.25 -23.34 -3.98
CA GLN A 257 8.94 -24.62 -3.83
C GLN A 257 9.43 -24.84 -2.39
N THR A 258 9.90 -23.77 -1.76
CA THR A 258 10.60 -23.84 -0.47
C THR A 258 9.64 -23.83 0.71
N PHE A 259 8.61 -22.98 0.67
CA PHE A 259 7.76 -22.69 1.83
C PHE A 259 6.29 -23.09 1.63
N GLY A 260 5.88 -23.40 0.39
CA GLY A 260 4.46 -23.59 0.06
C GLY A 260 3.81 -24.85 0.62
N ASP A 261 4.58 -25.78 1.17
CA ASP A 261 4.04 -26.91 1.93
C ASP A 261 3.34 -26.43 3.23
N ARG A 262 3.86 -25.37 3.86
CA ARG A 262 3.37 -24.79 5.13
C ARG A 262 2.57 -23.50 4.92
N VAL A 263 2.92 -22.66 3.95
CA VAL A 263 2.23 -21.39 3.66
C VAL A 263 0.88 -21.62 2.98
N LYS A 264 -0.18 -20.99 3.51
CA LYS A 264 -1.57 -21.16 2.99
C LYS A 264 -2.16 -19.92 2.33
N TYR A 265 -1.58 -18.75 2.57
CA TYR A 265 -1.98 -17.52 1.90
C TYR A 265 -0.74 -16.81 1.37
N TRP A 266 -0.75 -16.53 0.07
CA TRP A 266 0.29 -15.79 -0.62
C TRP A 266 -0.25 -14.42 -1.04
N ALA A 267 0.43 -13.36 -0.64
CA ALA A 267 0.24 -12.00 -1.15
C ALA A 267 1.40 -11.67 -2.08
N THR A 268 1.15 -11.32 -3.34
CA THR A 268 2.28 -11.07 -4.27
C THR A 268 3.00 -9.76 -3.95
N VAL A 269 2.29 -8.64 -3.96
CA VAL A 269 2.86 -7.30 -3.82
C VAL A 269 2.00 -6.53 -2.82
N ASN A 270 2.61 -5.98 -1.77
CA ASN A 270 1.93 -5.08 -0.86
C ASN A 270 1.75 -3.70 -1.51
N GLU A 271 0.55 -3.13 -1.40
CA GLU A 271 0.22 -1.74 -1.74
C GLU A 271 0.90 -1.25 -3.03
N PRO A 272 0.64 -1.91 -4.16
CA PRO A 272 1.31 -1.59 -5.41
C PRO A 272 1.06 -0.13 -5.84
N GLN A 273 -0.05 0.49 -5.40
CA GLN A 273 -0.32 1.92 -5.55
C GLN A 273 0.77 2.78 -4.92
N VAL A 274 1.09 2.51 -3.65
CA VAL A 274 2.06 3.29 -2.86
C VAL A 274 3.43 3.15 -3.49
N PHE A 275 3.84 1.92 -3.82
CA PHE A 275 5.13 1.69 -4.46
C PHE A 275 5.23 2.34 -5.85
N SER A 276 4.20 2.21 -6.69
CA SER A 276 4.19 2.82 -8.04
C SER A 276 4.21 4.34 -7.99
N GLN A 277 3.42 4.93 -7.08
CA GLN A 277 3.29 6.37 -6.95
C GLN A 277 4.49 7.01 -6.29
N TYR A 278 5.00 6.47 -5.18
CA TYR A 278 6.05 7.12 -4.40
C TYR A 278 7.45 6.63 -4.70
N GLY A 279 7.62 5.38 -5.14
CA GLY A 279 8.93 4.79 -5.45
C GLY A 279 9.55 5.28 -6.76
N TYR A 280 8.72 5.67 -7.75
CA TYR A 280 9.21 6.04 -9.09
C TYR A 280 8.83 7.47 -9.52
N ALA A 281 8.37 8.25 -8.54
CA ALA A 281 7.85 9.58 -8.71
C ALA A 281 8.91 10.66 -8.93
N THR A 282 10.12 10.46 -8.40
CA THR A 282 11.22 11.44 -8.43
C THR A 282 12.58 10.76 -8.39
N GLY A 283 13.55 11.28 -9.14
CA GLY A 283 14.97 11.11 -8.80
C GLY A 283 15.68 9.84 -9.29
N LEU A 284 15.28 9.27 -10.42
CA LEU A 284 16.10 8.23 -11.05
C LEU A 284 17.47 8.78 -11.45
N ASN A 285 18.53 8.02 -11.17
CA ASN A 285 19.87 8.32 -11.66
C ASN A 285 20.38 7.18 -12.58
N PRO A 286 20.60 7.43 -13.89
CA PRO A 286 20.34 8.67 -14.60
C PRO A 286 18.85 9.01 -14.72
N PRO A 287 18.49 10.30 -14.91
CA PRO A 287 17.11 10.74 -15.05
C PRO A 287 16.39 9.99 -16.17
N ASP A 288 15.12 9.64 -15.94
CA ASP A 288 14.28 9.13 -17.02
C ASP A 288 13.89 10.22 -18.01
N SER A 289 13.69 9.83 -19.26
CA SER A 289 13.21 10.74 -20.31
C SER A 289 11.71 11.07 -20.22
N LYS A 290 10.91 10.29 -19.48
CA LYS A 290 9.46 10.47 -19.32
C LYS A 290 8.98 10.20 -17.88
N PRO A 291 9.52 10.92 -16.88
CA PRO A 291 9.28 10.62 -15.47
C PRO A 291 7.79 10.71 -15.06
N ALA A 292 6.99 11.54 -15.73
CA ALA A 292 5.55 11.64 -15.49
C ALA A 292 4.76 10.33 -15.80
N THR A 293 5.31 9.46 -16.65
CA THR A 293 4.67 8.19 -17.05
C THR A 293 5.11 7.00 -16.21
N ASN A 294 6.19 7.15 -15.43
CA ASN A 294 6.79 6.06 -14.66
C ASN A 294 5.80 5.34 -13.72
N PRO A 295 4.94 6.04 -12.94
CA PRO A 295 3.98 5.35 -12.07
C PRO A 295 3.03 4.43 -12.85
N PHE A 296 2.62 4.81 -14.06
CA PHE A 296 1.75 3.98 -14.91
C PHE A 296 2.46 2.78 -15.50
N VAL A 297 3.72 2.95 -15.94
CA VAL A 297 4.55 1.86 -16.42
C VAL A 297 4.84 0.84 -15.31
N VAL A 298 5.21 1.32 -14.12
CA VAL A 298 5.48 0.50 -12.94
C VAL A 298 4.23 -0.25 -12.51
N ALA A 299 3.09 0.43 -12.38
CA ALA A 299 1.83 -0.20 -12.03
C ALA A 299 1.43 -1.28 -13.06
N HIS A 300 1.61 -1.01 -14.36
CA HIS A 300 1.34 -1.98 -15.41
C HIS A 300 2.23 -3.23 -15.28
N ASN A 301 3.54 -3.05 -15.09
CA ASN A 301 4.48 -4.15 -14.90
C ASN A 301 4.19 -4.93 -13.62
N ILE A 302 3.76 -4.28 -12.53
CA ILE A 302 3.35 -4.93 -11.29
C ILE A 302 2.09 -5.78 -11.50
N ILE A 303 1.07 -5.27 -12.21
CA ILE A 303 -0.15 -6.03 -12.51
C ILE A 303 0.20 -7.29 -13.32
N LEU A 304 1.07 -7.15 -14.33
CA LEU A 304 1.53 -8.29 -15.14
C LEU A 304 2.38 -9.27 -14.32
N ALA A 305 3.25 -8.79 -13.45
CA ALA A 305 4.08 -9.61 -12.56
C ALA A 305 3.20 -10.40 -11.57
N HIS A 306 2.24 -9.73 -10.92
CA HIS A 306 1.23 -10.35 -10.07
C HIS A 306 0.48 -11.45 -10.82
N ALA A 307 -0.09 -11.14 -11.98
CA ALA A 307 -0.90 -12.10 -12.73
C ALA A 307 -0.08 -13.30 -13.22
N THR A 308 1.17 -13.07 -13.62
CA THR A 308 2.13 -14.11 -14.00
C THR A 308 2.43 -15.06 -12.83
N VAL A 309 2.68 -14.51 -11.64
CA VAL A 309 2.95 -15.27 -10.42
C VAL A 309 1.70 -16.01 -9.94
N ALA A 310 0.53 -15.36 -9.96
CA ALA A 310 -0.73 -15.97 -9.60
C ALA A 310 -1.06 -17.16 -10.52
N LYS A 311 -0.88 -17.00 -11.83
CA LYS A 311 -1.03 -18.10 -12.79
C LYS A 311 -0.08 -19.26 -12.48
N LEU A 312 1.20 -18.96 -12.24
CA LEU A 312 2.19 -19.98 -11.86
C LEU A 312 1.73 -20.77 -10.61
N TYR A 313 1.30 -20.07 -9.57
CA TYR A 313 0.82 -20.70 -8.33
C TYR A 313 -0.39 -21.58 -8.57
N LYS A 314 -1.42 -21.03 -9.22
CA LYS A 314 -2.71 -21.72 -9.46
C LYS A 314 -2.55 -22.96 -10.34
N ASP A 315 -1.70 -22.88 -11.37
CA ASP A 315 -1.49 -24.00 -12.30
C ASP A 315 -0.60 -25.10 -11.72
N THR A 316 0.42 -24.73 -10.93
CA THR A 316 1.51 -25.65 -10.55
C THR A 316 1.40 -26.12 -9.09
N TYR A 317 1.08 -25.23 -8.17
CA TYR A 317 1.25 -25.43 -6.73
C TYR A 317 -0.07 -25.58 -5.98
N GLN A 318 -1.09 -24.78 -6.34
CA GLN A 318 -2.40 -24.82 -5.69
C GLN A 318 -3.06 -26.22 -5.67
N PRO A 319 -2.96 -27.07 -6.73
CA PRO A 319 -3.55 -28.40 -6.71
C PRO A 319 -3.00 -29.30 -5.60
N THR A 320 -1.75 -29.11 -5.16
CA THR A 320 -1.08 -29.93 -4.14
C THR A 320 -0.95 -29.23 -2.80
N GLN A 321 -0.55 -27.95 -2.80
CA GLN A 321 -0.29 -27.17 -1.58
C GLN A 321 -1.56 -26.64 -0.91
N LYS A 322 -2.67 -26.55 -1.67
CA LYS A 322 -3.99 -26.11 -1.20
C LYS A 322 -4.00 -24.72 -0.55
N GLY A 323 -3.09 -23.83 -0.94
CA GLY A 323 -3.12 -22.44 -0.53
C GLY A 323 -3.88 -21.55 -1.52
N GLU A 324 -3.96 -20.28 -1.16
CA GLU A 324 -4.61 -19.21 -1.94
C GLU A 324 -3.61 -18.11 -2.26
N ILE A 325 -3.79 -17.45 -3.40
CA ILE A 325 -2.96 -16.31 -3.82
C ILE A 325 -3.78 -15.05 -4.06
N GLY A 326 -3.27 -13.92 -3.63
CA GLY A 326 -3.95 -12.63 -3.71
C GLY A 326 -3.00 -11.45 -3.74
N ILE A 327 -3.56 -10.25 -3.63
CA ILE A 327 -2.81 -8.99 -3.65
C ILE A 327 -3.43 -8.00 -2.64
N PRO A 328 -2.66 -7.53 -1.65
CA PRO A 328 -3.05 -6.43 -0.77
C PRO A 328 -3.04 -5.08 -1.47
N LEU A 329 -4.19 -4.41 -1.46
CA LEU A 329 -4.37 -3.08 -2.04
C LEU A 329 -4.63 -2.06 -0.94
N VAL A 330 -3.91 -0.93 -0.98
CA VAL A 330 -4.30 0.23 -0.18
C VAL A 330 -5.68 0.67 -0.64
N THR A 331 -6.57 0.84 0.32
CA THR A 331 -7.97 1.15 0.06
C THR A 331 -8.41 2.25 1.02
N GLN A 332 -9.01 3.28 0.46
CA GLN A 332 -9.65 4.35 1.22
C GLN A 332 -11.10 4.50 0.75
N TRP A 333 -11.95 5.00 1.64
CA TRP A 333 -13.27 5.47 1.28
C TRP A 333 -13.25 6.99 1.06
N PHE A 334 -13.99 7.43 0.05
CA PHE A 334 -14.07 8.83 -0.34
C PHE A 334 -15.49 9.35 -0.17
N GLU A 335 -15.64 10.33 0.71
CA GLU A 335 -16.89 11.08 0.87
C GLU A 335 -16.89 12.28 -0.08
N ALA A 336 -18.06 12.73 -0.54
CA ALA A 336 -18.13 13.96 -1.32
C ALA A 336 -17.84 15.18 -0.41
N TYR A 337 -16.98 16.10 -0.85
CA TYR A 337 -16.68 17.34 -0.12
C TYR A 337 -17.94 18.20 0.11
N GLN A 338 -18.80 18.25 -0.89
CA GLN A 338 -20.18 18.70 -0.79
C GLN A 338 -21.10 17.60 -1.38
N PRO A 339 -22.15 17.15 -0.67
CA PRO A 339 -23.06 16.13 -1.21
C PRO A 339 -23.67 16.53 -2.56
N GLY A 340 -23.62 15.61 -3.52
CA GLY A 340 -24.15 15.82 -4.86
C GLY A 340 -23.06 16.05 -5.91
N ARG A 341 -23.48 16.09 -7.17
CA ARG A 341 -22.56 16.43 -8.27
C ARG A 341 -22.12 17.90 -8.17
N PRO A 342 -20.83 18.19 -8.45
CA PRO A 342 -19.84 17.31 -9.08
C PRO A 342 -18.97 16.46 -8.14
N ASP A 343 -19.06 16.63 -6.82
CA ASP A 343 -18.16 16.01 -5.84
C ASP A 343 -18.40 14.51 -5.65
N ASP A 344 -19.64 14.04 -5.81
CA ASP A 344 -19.92 12.59 -5.85
C ASP A 344 -19.13 11.88 -6.96
N ASP A 345 -18.98 12.54 -8.13
CA ASP A 345 -18.18 11.98 -9.21
C ASP A 345 -16.68 12.08 -8.86
N ALA A 346 -16.25 13.10 -8.13
CA ALA A 346 -14.86 13.22 -7.66
C ALA A 346 -14.50 12.11 -6.67
N ALA A 347 -15.39 11.74 -5.76
CA ALA A 347 -15.21 10.62 -4.83
C ALA A 347 -15.01 9.29 -5.56
N ARG A 348 -15.77 9.04 -6.63
CA ARG A 348 -15.59 7.84 -7.46
C ARG A 348 -14.27 7.86 -8.21
N ARG A 349 -13.90 9.00 -8.81
CA ARG A 349 -12.60 9.14 -9.48
C ARG A 349 -11.43 8.91 -8.53
N ALA A 350 -11.53 9.47 -7.32
CA ALA A 350 -10.59 9.27 -6.23
C ALA A 350 -10.41 7.78 -5.91
N PHE A 351 -11.51 7.03 -5.77
CA PHE A 351 -11.47 5.59 -5.58
C PHE A 351 -10.82 4.87 -6.77
N ASP A 352 -11.18 5.23 -8.00
CA ASP A 352 -10.67 4.58 -9.22
C ASP A 352 -9.15 4.78 -9.38
N PHE A 353 -8.62 5.97 -9.08
CA PHE A 353 -7.19 6.26 -9.18
C PHE A 353 -6.35 5.70 -8.02
N LEU A 354 -6.99 5.22 -6.95
CA LEU A 354 -6.32 4.52 -5.84
C LEU A 354 -6.57 3.02 -5.93
N THR A 355 -7.76 2.57 -5.55
CA THR A 355 -8.10 1.15 -5.45
C THR A 355 -8.44 0.55 -6.82
N GLY A 356 -9.27 1.25 -7.61
CA GLY A 356 -9.74 0.77 -8.91
C GLY A 356 -8.61 0.53 -9.93
N TRP A 357 -7.51 1.27 -9.82
CA TRP A 357 -6.34 1.18 -10.69
C TRP A 357 -5.76 -0.24 -10.76
N PHE A 358 -5.77 -0.95 -9.62
CA PHE A 358 -5.33 -2.34 -9.53
C PHE A 358 -6.51 -3.30 -9.46
N LEU A 359 -7.62 -2.93 -8.81
CA LEU A 359 -8.77 -3.82 -8.65
C LEU A 359 -9.48 -4.11 -9.98
N GLU A 360 -9.74 -3.10 -10.82
CA GLU A 360 -10.50 -3.31 -12.07
C GLU A 360 -9.79 -4.21 -13.09
N PRO A 361 -8.45 -4.10 -13.30
CA PRO A 361 -7.74 -5.08 -14.12
C PRO A 361 -7.95 -6.52 -13.66
N LEU A 362 -7.99 -6.77 -12.35
CA LEU A 362 -8.19 -8.11 -11.79
C LEU A 362 -9.62 -8.63 -12.00
N ILE A 363 -10.63 -7.77 -11.94
CA ILE A 363 -12.03 -8.18 -12.11
C ILE A 363 -12.45 -8.25 -13.58
N TYR A 364 -12.07 -7.24 -14.36
CA TYR A 364 -12.58 -6.96 -15.70
C TYR A 364 -11.54 -7.08 -16.82
N GLY A 365 -10.27 -7.30 -16.48
CA GLY A 365 -9.20 -7.45 -17.46
C GLY A 365 -8.66 -6.15 -18.03
N ASP A 366 -9.11 -4.98 -17.55
CA ASP A 366 -8.67 -3.68 -18.07
C ASP A 366 -8.77 -2.57 -17.01
N TYR A 367 -8.11 -1.44 -17.24
CA TYR A 367 -8.12 -0.29 -16.34
C TYR A 367 -9.50 0.39 -16.26
N PRO A 368 -9.76 1.16 -15.17
CA PRO A 368 -10.93 1.99 -15.08
C PRO A 368 -11.11 2.92 -16.27
N PHE A 369 -12.35 3.01 -16.75
CA PHE A 369 -12.68 3.85 -17.89
C PHE A 369 -12.21 5.30 -17.69
N ILE A 370 -12.41 5.85 -16.49
CA ILE A 370 -12.02 7.23 -16.20
C ILE A 370 -10.51 7.42 -16.23
N MET A 371 -9.72 6.44 -15.81
CA MET A 371 -8.27 6.51 -15.90
C MET A 371 -7.83 6.54 -17.37
N LYS A 372 -8.38 5.65 -18.21
CA LYS A 372 -8.11 5.68 -19.66
C LYS A 372 -8.48 7.03 -20.30
N ALA A 373 -9.61 7.60 -19.90
CA ALA A 373 -10.09 8.87 -20.43
C ALA A 373 -9.22 10.07 -20.02
N LEU A 374 -8.70 10.08 -18.77
CA LEU A 374 -7.94 11.22 -18.23
C LEU A 374 -6.42 11.10 -18.43
N VAL A 375 -5.88 9.88 -18.46
CA VAL A 375 -4.43 9.65 -18.63
C VAL A 375 -4.08 9.47 -20.11
N GLY A 376 -4.99 8.93 -20.93
CA GLY A 376 -4.80 8.78 -22.37
C GLY A 376 -3.59 7.89 -22.71
N ASP A 377 -2.80 8.34 -23.70
CA ASP A 377 -1.64 7.59 -24.23
C ASP A 377 -0.51 7.37 -23.20
N ASN A 378 -0.56 8.06 -22.05
CA ASN A 378 0.39 7.87 -20.95
C ASN A 378 0.07 6.63 -20.10
N LEU A 379 -1.11 6.03 -20.25
CA LEU A 379 -1.50 4.79 -19.59
C LEU A 379 -1.19 3.62 -20.53
N PRO A 380 -0.33 2.67 -20.12
CA PRO A 380 -0.09 1.46 -20.91
C PRO A 380 -1.39 0.71 -21.22
N THR A 381 -1.44 0.00 -22.34
CA THR A 381 -2.61 -0.79 -22.74
C THR A 381 -2.30 -2.27 -22.63
N PHE A 382 -3.22 -3.05 -22.06
CA PHE A 382 -3.12 -4.51 -22.07
C PHE A 382 -3.39 -5.08 -23.47
N THR A 383 -2.54 -5.99 -23.94
CA THR A 383 -2.84 -6.85 -25.08
C THR A 383 -3.95 -7.84 -24.73
N ASP A 384 -4.61 -8.44 -25.72
CA ASP A 384 -5.71 -9.39 -25.43
C ASP A 384 -5.26 -10.58 -24.56
N ASP A 385 -4.04 -11.10 -24.79
CA ASP A 385 -3.46 -12.15 -23.94
C ASP A 385 -3.21 -11.67 -22.51
N GLN A 386 -2.78 -10.41 -22.33
CA GLN A 386 -2.59 -9.82 -21.02
C GLN A 386 -3.92 -9.62 -20.30
N LYS A 387 -4.98 -9.18 -20.99
CA LYS A 387 -6.33 -9.06 -20.40
C LYS A 387 -6.81 -10.40 -19.85
N VAL A 388 -6.61 -11.47 -20.61
CA VAL A 388 -6.93 -12.84 -20.18
C VAL A 388 -6.06 -13.28 -19.01
N LEU A 389 -4.78 -12.91 -18.99
CA LEU A 389 -3.86 -13.26 -17.92
C LEU A 389 -4.24 -12.58 -16.58
N VAL A 390 -4.59 -11.28 -16.62
CA VAL A 390 -4.84 -10.48 -15.41
C VAL A 390 -6.25 -10.70 -14.86
N GLN A 391 -7.24 -10.95 -15.72
CA GLN A 391 -8.60 -11.17 -15.28
C GLN A 391 -8.73 -12.46 -14.44
N GLY A 392 -9.20 -12.34 -13.21
CA GLY A 392 -9.37 -13.45 -12.28
C GLY A 392 -8.07 -14.00 -11.70
N SER A 393 -6.96 -13.25 -11.77
CA SER A 393 -5.64 -13.68 -11.28
C SER A 393 -5.50 -13.61 -9.75
N TYR A 394 -6.57 -13.91 -9.00
CA TYR A 394 -6.60 -13.89 -7.55
C TYR A 394 -7.57 -14.95 -7.00
N ASP A 395 -7.37 -15.34 -5.75
CA ASP A 395 -8.30 -16.11 -4.93
C ASP A 395 -8.89 -15.24 -3.81
N PHE A 396 -8.14 -14.22 -3.36
CA PHE A 396 -8.61 -13.18 -2.45
C PHE A 396 -8.03 -11.80 -2.81
N ILE A 397 -8.72 -10.74 -2.42
CA ILE A 397 -8.23 -9.36 -2.42
C ILE A 397 -7.88 -8.99 -0.99
N GLY A 398 -6.64 -8.54 -0.77
CA GLY A 398 -6.24 -7.96 0.51
C GLY A 398 -6.65 -6.49 0.54
N VAL A 399 -7.22 -6.03 1.65
CA VAL A 399 -7.59 -4.62 1.86
C VAL A 399 -6.75 -4.06 3.00
N ASN A 400 -5.90 -3.08 2.67
CA ASN A 400 -5.17 -2.29 3.65
C ASN A 400 -5.93 -0.97 3.85
N TYR A 401 -6.59 -0.80 5.00
CA TYR A 401 -7.44 0.35 5.27
C TYR A 401 -7.03 1.04 6.56
N TYR A 402 -6.82 2.36 6.51
CA TYR A 402 -6.44 3.17 7.67
C TYR A 402 -7.34 4.38 7.88
N THR A 403 -7.84 4.99 6.80
CA THR A 403 -8.51 6.28 6.86
C THR A 403 -9.50 6.44 5.70
N SER A 404 -10.36 7.44 5.85
CA SER A 404 -11.18 7.98 4.77
C SER A 404 -10.83 9.43 4.49
N SER A 405 -11.46 9.96 3.44
CA SER A 405 -11.04 11.19 2.81
C SER A 405 -12.23 11.89 2.11
N TYR A 406 -12.39 13.23 2.19
CA TYR A 406 -13.30 13.96 1.30
C TYR A 406 -12.72 14.21 -0.12
N ALA A 407 -13.52 14.06 -1.16
CA ALA A 407 -13.14 14.37 -2.52
C ALA A 407 -13.88 15.61 -3.03
N ASN A 408 -13.12 16.59 -3.52
CA ASN A 408 -13.64 17.83 -4.11
C ASN A 408 -13.41 17.81 -5.62
N ALA A 409 -14.44 18.14 -6.40
CA ALA A 409 -14.32 18.27 -7.84
C ALA A 409 -13.69 19.62 -8.20
N LEU A 410 -12.43 19.56 -8.62
CA LEU A 410 -11.72 20.73 -9.08
C LEU A 410 -11.78 20.84 -10.61
N PRO A 411 -11.97 22.04 -11.18
CA PRO A 411 -11.99 22.23 -12.62
C PRO A 411 -10.59 22.03 -13.20
N LEU A 412 -10.49 21.35 -14.35
CA LEU A 412 -9.22 21.16 -15.04
C LEU A 412 -8.54 22.51 -15.35
N LEU A 413 -7.22 22.59 -15.19
CA LEU A 413 -6.39 23.68 -15.64
C LEU A 413 -6.37 23.71 -17.16
N ALA A 414 -6.18 24.90 -17.72
CA ALA A 414 -5.92 25.05 -19.14
C ALA A 414 -4.60 24.34 -19.52
N PRO A 415 -4.50 23.77 -20.74
CA PRO A 415 -3.23 23.21 -21.24
C PRO A 415 -2.08 24.23 -21.12
N GLY A 416 -0.95 23.81 -20.56
CA GLY A 416 0.24 24.66 -20.35
C GLY A 416 0.17 25.60 -19.15
N ALA A 417 -0.83 25.49 -18.28
CA ALA A 417 -0.88 26.23 -17.03
C ALA A 417 0.27 25.84 -16.09
N THR A 418 0.92 26.83 -15.47
CA THR A 418 1.94 26.59 -14.45
C THR A 418 1.30 26.03 -13.19
N VAL A 419 1.75 24.84 -12.77
CA VAL A 419 1.34 24.23 -11.51
C VAL A 419 2.11 24.91 -10.38
N THR A 420 1.42 25.73 -9.58
CA THR A 420 2.08 26.55 -8.53
C THR A 420 1.77 26.09 -7.10
N SER A 421 0.85 25.13 -6.95
CA SER A 421 0.44 24.59 -5.66
C SER A 421 0.00 23.12 -5.78
N GLN A 422 -0.07 22.43 -4.64
CA GLN A 422 -0.59 21.07 -4.55
C GLN A 422 -2.07 20.96 -4.97
N ALA A 423 -2.83 22.06 -4.88
CA ALA A 423 -4.22 22.14 -5.34
C ALA A 423 -4.35 22.36 -6.86
N ASP A 424 -3.41 23.07 -7.48
CA ASP A 424 -3.36 23.26 -8.95
C ASP A 424 -3.07 21.93 -9.67
N PHE A 425 -2.36 21.06 -8.99
CA PHE A 425 -1.89 19.79 -9.49
C PHE A 425 -3.01 18.76 -9.66
N GLN A 426 -4.03 18.79 -8.78
CA GLN A 426 -5.26 18.01 -8.90
C GLN A 426 -6.14 18.41 -10.09
N ARG A 427 -5.81 19.55 -10.69
CA ARG A 427 -6.55 20.16 -11.78
C ARG A 427 -5.85 19.91 -13.11
N VAL A 428 -4.70 19.27 -13.18
CA VAL A 428 -3.98 19.15 -14.46
C VAL A 428 -4.62 18.10 -15.36
N ASP A 429 -4.71 18.40 -16.66
CA ASP A 429 -4.95 17.40 -17.70
C ASP A 429 -3.74 16.46 -17.76
N LEU A 430 -3.90 15.23 -17.25
CA LEU A 430 -2.82 14.25 -17.14
C LEU A 430 -2.31 13.78 -18.51
N THR A 431 -3.04 14.04 -19.60
CA THR A 431 -2.57 13.79 -20.97
C THR A 431 -1.47 14.77 -21.41
N GLN A 432 -1.38 15.94 -20.76
CA GLN A 432 -0.46 17.03 -21.10
C GLN A 432 0.77 17.10 -20.17
N LEU A 433 0.86 16.21 -19.18
CA LEU A 433 1.95 16.24 -18.20
C LEU A 433 3.28 15.77 -18.82
N SER A 434 4.21 16.72 -18.99
CA SER A 434 5.58 16.45 -19.42
C SER A 434 6.56 16.19 -18.25
N ASP A 435 6.18 16.53 -17.01
CA ASP A 435 7.06 16.42 -15.83
C ASP A 435 6.31 16.01 -14.57
N LEU A 436 7.03 15.28 -13.69
CA LEU A 436 6.96 14.87 -12.25
C LEU A 436 5.70 15.18 -11.39
N THR A 437 4.62 15.62 -12.00
CA THR A 437 3.50 16.28 -11.36
C THR A 437 2.24 15.39 -11.36
N PHE A 438 2.41 14.11 -11.00
CA PHE A 438 1.31 13.17 -10.70
C PHE A 438 1.03 12.93 -9.19
N LEU A 439 2.03 13.20 -8.33
CA LEU A 439 2.09 13.01 -6.88
C LEU A 439 1.11 13.74 -5.93
N SER A 440 0.11 14.49 -6.38
CA SER A 440 -0.82 15.16 -5.46
C SER A 440 -2.27 15.22 -5.90
N THR A 441 -2.67 14.32 -6.79
CA THR A 441 -4.05 14.20 -7.30
C THR A 441 -5.10 13.91 -6.22
N MET A 442 -4.70 13.72 -4.96
CA MET A 442 -5.59 13.52 -3.82
C MET A 442 -5.23 14.43 -2.64
N LEU A 443 -5.16 15.75 -2.84
CA LEU A 443 -5.45 16.66 -1.74
C LEU A 443 -6.93 16.50 -1.39
N VAL A 444 -7.13 15.55 -0.51
CA VAL A 444 -8.37 15.30 0.16
C VAL A 444 -8.39 16.28 1.33
N PRO A 445 -9.26 17.30 1.33
CA PRO A 445 -9.39 18.11 2.51
C PRO A 445 -9.82 17.21 3.67
N ALA A 446 -9.15 17.35 4.80
CA ALA A 446 -9.56 16.68 6.03
C ALA A 446 -10.98 17.11 6.45
N THR A 447 -11.43 18.28 5.97
CA THR A 447 -12.74 18.87 6.24
C THR A 447 -13.63 18.91 5.00
N ASN A 448 -14.95 18.86 5.19
CA ASN A 448 -15.93 19.09 4.12
C ASN A 448 -16.18 20.60 3.89
N SER A 449 -17.12 20.91 2.99
CA SER A 449 -17.57 22.29 2.67
C SER A 449 -18.07 23.09 3.87
N GLN A 450 -18.45 22.44 4.98
CA GLN A 450 -18.86 23.08 6.22
C GLN A 450 -17.74 23.16 7.28
N GLY A 451 -16.51 22.73 6.94
CA GLY A 451 -15.39 22.72 7.87
C GLY A 451 -15.39 21.54 8.86
N VAL A 452 -16.22 20.53 8.65
CA VAL A 452 -16.30 19.35 9.54
C VAL A 452 -15.24 18.33 9.14
N LEU A 453 -14.38 17.96 10.08
CA LEU A 453 -13.37 16.92 9.89
C LEU A 453 -14.02 15.57 9.58
N ILE A 454 -13.39 14.77 8.71
CA ILE A 454 -13.89 13.45 8.37
C ILE A 454 -13.97 12.55 9.60
N GLY A 455 -12.95 12.59 10.45
CA GLY A 455 -12.93 11.90 11.74
C GLY A 455 -11.89 12.52 12.67
N PRO A 456 -11.76 12.00 13.90
CA PRO A 456 -10.68 12.40 14.79
C PRO A 456 -9.32 11.97 14.21
N GLN A 457 -8.32 12.84 14.32
CA GLN A 457 -6.97 12.55 13.83
C GLN A 457 -6.25 11.57 14.77
N ALA A 458 -5.54 10.60 14.21
CA ALA A 458 -4.70 9.70 15.00
C ALA A 458 -3.47 10.44 15.57
N PRO A 459 -3.07 10.23 16.83
CA PRO A 459 -2.02 11.02 17.48
C PRO A 459 -0.65 10.97 16.80
N GLY A 460 -0.32 9.85 16.15
CA GLY A 460 0.96 9.64 15.47
C GLY A 460 0.96 10.02 14.00
N SER A 461 -0.08 10.64 13.45
CA SER A 461 -0.13 10.94 12.00
C SER A 461 -0.84 12.24 11.69
N THR A 462 -0.31 12.98 10.70
CA THR A 462 -0.97 14.17 10.16
C THR A 462 -2.01 13.85 9.10
N SER A 463 -2.06 12.61 8.60
CA SER A 463 -2.86 12.22 7.43
C SER A 463 -3.85 11.09 7.70
N ILE A 464 -3.83 10.48 8.89
CA ILE A 464 -4.75 9.38 9.25
C ILE A 464 -5.84 9.91 10.18
N TYR A 465 -7.09 9.78 9.72
CA TYR A 465 -8.30 10.13 10.45
C TYR A 465 -9.13 8.87 10.70
N ILE A 466 -9.56 8.70 11.94
CA ILE A 466 -10.27 7.50 12.40
C ILE A 466 -11.70 7.57 11.86
N TYR A 467 -12.01 6.70 10.88
CA TYR A 467 -13.30 6.69 10.20
C TYR A 467 -13.76 5.25 9.90
N PRO A 468 -14.23 4.48 10.90
CA PRO A 468 -14.57 3.07 10.72
C PRO A 468 -15.69 2.82 9.70
N GLN A 469 -16.67 3.72 9.62
CA GLN A 469 -17.77 3.60 8.66
C GLN A 469 -17.28 3.61 7.21
N GLY A 470 -16.16 4.26 6.89
CA GLY A 470 -15.57 4.17 5.55
C GLY A 470 -15.07 2.77 5.20
N LEU A 471 -14.59 2.00 6.18
CA LEU A 471 -14.26 0.58 5.98
C LEU A 471 -15.52 -0.23 5.65
N ARG A 472 -16.61 -0.01 6.40
CA ARG A 472 -17.90 -0.66 6.09
C ARG A 472 -18.34 -0.33 4.67
N ASP A 473 -18.34 0.95 4.32
CA ASP A 473 -18.90 1.45 3.07
C ASP A 473 -18.07 0.98 1.87
N VAL A 474 -16.74 0.96 1.98
CA VAL A 474 -15.88 0.43 0.92
C VAL A 474 -16.05 -1.08 0.72
N LEU A 475 -16.23 -1.85 1.80
CA LEU A 475 -16.47 -3.30 1.70
C LEU A 475 -17.83 -3.60 1.05
N ILE A 476 -18.86 -2.81 1.33
CA ILE A 476 -20.17 -2.92 0.68
C ILE A 476 -20.08 -2.48 -0.79
N TYR A 477 -19.34 -1.41 -1.07
CA TYR A 477 -19.12 -0.93 -2.43
C TYR A 477 -18.41 -1.99 -3.27
N ILE A 478 -17.36 -2.62 -2.74
CA ILE A 478 -16.65 -3.70 -3.44
C ILE A 478 -17.56 -4.91 -3.65
N ALA A 479 -18.37 -5.27 -2.64
CA ALA A 479 -19.31 -6.37 -2.77
C ALA A 479 -20.35 -6.15 -3.88
N SER A 480 -20.90 -4.95 -3.98
CA SER A 480 -21.95 -4.59 -4.94
C SER A 480 -21.42 -4.28 -6.35
N THR A 481 -20.19 -3.80 -6.48
CA THR A 481 -19.64 -3.27 -7.74
C THR A 481 -18.65 -4.21 -8.41
N TYR A 482 -17.93 -5.04 -7.64
CA TYR A 482 -16.83 -5.87 -8.13
C TYR A 482 -17.08 -7.37 -7.97
N GLY A 483 -18.35 -7.79 -7.91
CA GLY A 483 -18.73 -9.21 -7.90
C GLY A 483 -18.49 -9.93 -6.57
N ASN A 484 -18.34 -9.18 -5.47
CA ASN A 484 -18.17 -9.72 -4.11
C ASN A 484 -17.01 -10.71 -3.94
N PRO A 485 -15.77 -10.31 -4.32
CA PRO A 485 -14.60 -11.17 -4.17
C PRO A 485 -14.38 -11.53 -2.69
N LYS A 486 -13.66 -12.62 -2.43
CA LYS A 486 -13.17 -12.92 -1.08
C LYS A 486 -12.23 -11.79 -0.64
N ILE A 487 -12.51 -11.19 0.51
CA ILE A 487 -11.70 -10.10 1.08
C ILE A 487 -11.05 -10.57 2.39
N ILE A 488 -9.78 -10.21 2.57
CA ILE A 488 -9.10 -10.25 3.86
C ILE A 488 -8.65 -8.83 4.16
N ILE A 489 -8.99 -8.28 5.32
CA ILE A 489 -8.39 -7.00 5.75
C ILE A 489 -6.96 -7.33 6.17
N THR A 490 -6.00 -7.00 5.31
CA THR A 490 -4.60 -7.39 5.47
C THR A 490 -3.81 -6.40 6.30
N GLU A 491 -4.30 -5.17 6.44
CA GLU A 491 -3.82 -4.15 7.37
C GLU A 491 -4.96 -3.23 7.84
N ASN A 492 -4.97 -2.97 9.15
CA ASN A 492 -5.68 -1.85 9.76
C ASN A 492 -4.93 -1.48 11.05
N GLY A 493 -4.61 -0.21 11.24
CA GLY A 493 -3.73 0.21 12.32
C GLY A 493 -4.06 1.58 12.89
N TYR A 494 -3.48 1.85 14.06
CA TYR A 494 -3.64 3.10 14.80
C TYR A 494 -2.26 3.64 15.21
N PRO A 495 -1.76 4.71 14.55
CA PRO A 495 -0.47 5.29 14.89
C PRO A 495 -0.57 6.11 16.17
N GLU A 496 0.20 5.73 17.17
CA GLU A 496 0.50 6.59 18.32
C GLU A 496 1.82 7.33 18.10
N LYS A 497 1.92 8.54 18.68
CA LYS A 497 3.17 9.28 18.69
C LYS A 497 4.15 8.60 19.64
N ARG A 498 5.39 8.37 19.22
CA ARG A 498 6.46 7.93 20.13
C ARG A 498 6.82 9.05 21.09
N ASP A 499 6.86 8.72 22.37
CA ASP A 499 7.39 9.56 23.42
C ASP A 499 8.19 8.66 24.37
N ASP A 500 9.52 8.76 24.32
CA ASP A 500 10.38 7.95 25.19
C ASP A 500 10.62 8.62 26.56
N SER A 501 10.03 9.79 26.80
CA SER A 501 10.11 10.47 28.11
C SER A 501 9.11 9.92 29.13
N ILE A 502 8.12 9.15 28.68
CA ILE A 502 7.13 8.52 29.55
C ILE A 502 7.55 7.10 29.95
N PRO A 503 7.24 6.65 31.19
CA PRO A 503 7.47 5.26 31.60
C PRO A 503 6.74 4.25 30.71
N VAL A 504 7.36 3.09 30.50
CA VAL A 504 6.80 1.99 29.67
C VAL A 504 5.42 1.59 30.18
N GLU A 505 5.19 1.55 31.48
CA GLU A 505 3.90 1.18 32.10
C GLU A 505 2.76 2.10 31.70
N ILE A 506 3.07 3.35 31.33
CA ILE A 506 2.14 4.33 30.79
C ILE A 506 2.03 4.18 29.27
N ALA A 507 3.17 4.03 28.56
CA ALA A 507 3.21 3.90 27.11
C ALA A 507 2.41 2.69 26.58
N ILE A 508 2.32 1.61 27.36
CA ILE A 508 1.55 0.41 27.00
C ILE A 508 0.02 0.55 27.22
N GLN A 509 -0.47 1.66 27.78
CA GLN A 509 -1.91 1.89 28.06
C GLN A 509 -2.64 2.51 26.87
N ASP A 510 -2.56 1.85 25.72
CA ASP A 510 -2.98 2.31 24.40
C ASP A 510 -4.50 2.21 24.12
N ASN A 511 -5.31 2.82 24.99
CA ASN A 511 -6.78 2.74 24.88
C ASN A 511 -7.32 3.28 23.54
N GLY A 512 -6.63 4.22 22.89
CA GLY A 512 -7.01 4.72 21.56
C GLY A 512 -6.99 3.62 20.50
N ARG A 513 -5.98 2.75 20.52
CA ARG A 513 -5.89 1.59 19.63
C ARG A 513 -7.02 0.60 19.87
N ILE A 514 -7.39 0.35 21.13
CA ILE A 514 -8.55 -0.49 21.48
C ILE A 514 -9.85 0.08 20.88
N GLN A 515 -10.10 1.38 21.04
CA GLN A 515 -11.30 2.01 20.49
C GLN A 515 -11.32 1.97 18.96
N HIS A 516 -10.17 2.17 18.32
CA HIS A 516 -10.02 2.02 16.87
C HIS A 516 -10.37 0.61 16.41
N MET A 517 -9.82 -0.42 17.06
CA MET A 517 -10.10 -1.83 16.75
C MET A 517 -11.59 -2.14 16.91
N ILE A 518 -12.20 -1.74 18.02
CA ILE A 518 -13.64 -1.94 18.27
C ILE A 518 -14.48 -1.33 17.15
N GLY A 519 -14.19 -0.08 16.76
CA GLY A 519 -14.92 0.61 15.70
C GLY A 519 -14.80 -0.09 14.35
N HIS A 520 -13.60 -0.51 13.96
CA HIS A 520 -13.38 -1.17 12.66
C HIS A 520 -13.90 -2.60 12.64
N LEU A 521 -13.81 -3.34 13.74
CA LEU A 521 -14.45 -4.66 13.86
C LEU A 521 -15.98 -4.53 13.77
N TYR A 522 -16.57 -3.54 14.42
CA TYR A 522 -18.00 -3.27 14.27
C TYR A 522 -18.36 -2.95 12.82
N ALA A 523 -17.60 -2.10 12.14
CA ALA A 523 -17.77 -1.78 10.73
C ALA A 523 -17.71 -3.01 9.81
N ILE A 524 -16.75 -3.92 10.05
CA ILE A 524 -16.65 -5.20 9.32
C ILE A 524 -17.89 -6.07 9.60
N SER A 525 -18.35 -6.13 10.85
CA SER A 525 -19.56 -6.89 11.21
C SER A 525 -20.81 -6.39 10.46
N GLU A 526 -20.92 -5.07 10.26
CA GLU A 526 -22.01 -4.46 9.50
C GLU A 526 -21.88 -4.77 8.00
N ALA A 527 -20.67 -4.74 7.44
CA ALA A 527 -20.42 -5.15 6.06
C ALA A 527 -20.76 -6.63 5.82
N LEU A 528 -20.41 -7.51 6.77
CA LEU A 528 -20.78 -8.93 6.75
C LEU A 528 -22.31 -9.12 6.74
N LYS A 529 -23.04 -8.38 7.59
CA LYS A 529 -24.52 -8.38 7.60
C LYS A 529 -25.12 -7.86 6.30
N ALA A 530 -24.44 -6.92 5.63
CA ALA A 530 -24.82 -6.41 4.31
C ALA A 530 -24.43 -7.35 3.15
N GLY A 531 -23.74 -8.46 3.42
CA GLY A 531 -23.41 -9.50 2.44
C GLY A 531 -21.99 -9.44 1.86
N SER A 532 -21.12 -8.57 2.36
CA SER A 532 -19.71 -8.54 1.94
C SER A 532 -18.99 -9.83 2.31
N ASN A 533 -18.20 -10.38 1.39
CA ASN A 533 -17.47 -11.64 1.57
C ASN A 533 -16.11 -11.45 2.28
N VAL A 534 -16.15 -10.97 3.53
CA VAL A 534 -14.94 -10.74 4.35
C VAL A 534 -14.60 -11.98 5.17
N LYS A 535 -13.33 -12.38 5.16
CA LYS A 535 -12.85 -13.63 5.78
C LYS A 535 -11.80 -13.46 6.87
N GLY A 536 -11.19 -12.29 7.00
CA GLY A 536 -10.19 -12.06 8.03
C GLY A 536 -9.89 -10.61 8.33
N TYR A 537 -9.27 -10.39 9.48
CA TYR A 537 -8.82 -9.08 9.96
C TYR A 537 -7.43 -9.16 10.60
N LEU A 538 -6.48 -8.48 9.97
CA LEU A 538 -5.08 -8.45 10.38
C LEU A 538 -4.68 -7.03 10.79
N MET A 539 -4.23 -6.91 12.04
CA MET A 539 -3.76 -5.66 12.61
C MET A 539 -2.38 -5.26 12.09
N TRP A 540 -2.25 -4.00 11.68
CA TRP A 540 -0.94 -3.36 11.53
C TRP A 540 -0.59 -2.63 12.84
N ALA A 541 0.36 -3.11 13.65
CA ALA A 541 1.28 -4.23 13.42
C ALA A 541 1.42 -5.15 14.64
N LEU A 542 2.15 -6.27 14.50
CA LEU A 542 2.53 -7.14 15.63
C LEU A 542 3.25 -6.33 16.72
N MET A 543 4.34 -5.67 16.35
CA MET A 543 5.13 -4.83 17.25
C MET A 543 5.41 -3.44 16.67
N ASP A 544 5.88 -2.54 17.53
CA ASP A 544 6.40 -1.26 17.06
C ASP A 544 7.65 -1.51 16.20
N CYS A 545 7.66 -0.89 15.03
CA CYS A 545 8.68 -1.10 14.00
C CYS A 545 8.98 0.21 13.27
N MET A 546 9.93 0.18 12.33
CA MET A 546 10.24 1.35 11.51
C MET A 546 9.05 1.67 10.60
N GLU A 547 8.40 2.81 10.79
CA GLU A 547 7.33 3.29 9.91
C GLU A 547 7.93 4.04 8.74
N VAL A 548 8.74 3.35 7.93
CA VAL A 548 9.29 3.82 6.64
C VAL A 548 9.67 5.31 6.70
N GLY A 549 8.79 6.16 6.19
CA GLY A 549 8.93 7.59 6.14
C GLY A 549 8.99 8.37 7.44
N SER A 550 8.24 7.91 8.43
CA SER A 550 8.23 8.47 9.78
C SER A 550 9.33 7.87 10.65
N GLY A 551 10.12 6.94 10.12
CA GLY A 551 11.12 6.18 10.87
C GLY A 551 10.51 5.60 12.14
N TYR A 552 11.21 5.74 13.26
CA TYR A 552 10.72 5.27 14.56
C TYR A 552 9.95 6.32 15.36
N THR A 553 9.45 7.40 14.75
CA THR A 553 8.75 8.49 15.49
C THR A 553 7.31 8.16 15.89
N VAL A 554 6.81 7.01 15.43
CA VAL A 554 5.43 6.55 15.66
C VAL A 554 5.43 5.08 16.08
N ARG A 555 4.31 4.63 16.65
CA ARG A 555 4.12 3.30 17.23
C ARG A 555 2.79 2.71 16.75
N TYR A 556 2.84 1.62 15.97
CA TYR A 556 1.66 0.91 15.46
C TYR A 556 1.37 -0.39 16.22
N GLY A 557 2.36 -0.97 16.88
CA GLY A 557 2.34 -2.35 17.35
C GLY A 557 1.32 -2.64 18.42
N LEU A 558 0.81 -3.86 18.45
CA LEU A 558 0.14 -4.47 19.60
C LEU A 558 1.13 -4.85 20.72
N ALA A 559 2.41 -5.01 20.37
CA ALA A 559 3.53 -5.08 21.29
C ALA A 559 4.38 -3.80 21.20
N TYR A 560 4.78 -3.30 22.37
CA TYR A 560 5.75 -2.22 22.50
C TYR A 560 7.15 -2.77 22.27
N THR A 561 7.93 -2.09 21.44
CA THR A 561 9.35 -2.36 21.23
C THR A 561 10.17 -1.37 22.05
N ASP A 562 10.91 -1.88 23.02
CA ASP A 562 11.81 -1.08 23.86
C ASP A 562 13.16 -0.85 23.16
N TYR A 563 13.17 0.15 22.28
CA TYR A 563 14.37 0.55 21.51
C TYR A 563 15.58 0.90 22.38
N LEU A 564 15.38 1.22 23.66
CA LEU A 564 16.46 1.59 24.58
C LEU A 564 16.92 0.41 25.45
N ASN A 565 16.25 -0.73 25.36
CA ASN A 565 16.52 -1.91 26.17
C ASN A 565 16.50 -3.18 25.32
N ASN A 566 17.46 -3.26 24.39
CA ASN A 566 17.69 -4.41 23.53
C ASN A 566 16.44 -4.89 22.77
N TYR A 567 15.60 -3.94 22.33
CA TYR A 567 14.40 -4.19 21.52
C TYR A 567 13.38 -5.16 22.15
N LYS A 568 13.38 -5.30 23.48
CA LYS A 568 12.48 -6.20 24.19
C LYS A 568 11.01 -5.93 23.83
N ARG A 569 10.22 -7.00 23.65
CA ARG A 569 8.80 -6.92 23.32
C ARG A 569 7.95 -6.96 24.57
N ILE A 570 7.00 -6.02 24.67
CA ILE A 570 6.11 -5.89 25.82
C ILE A 570 4.68 -5.75 25.30
N ALA A 571 3.81 -6.72 25.60
CA ALA A 571 2.41 -6.68 25.19
C ALA A 571 1.73 -5.39 25.68
N LYS A 572 1.08 -4.66 24.77
CA LYS A 572 0.27 -3.49 25.11
C LYS A 572 -1.12 -3.92 25.60
N LYS A 573 -1.86 -2.98 26.18
CA LYS A 573 -3.23 -3.22 26.65
C LYS A 573 -4.14 -3.72 25.51
N SER A 574 -3.95 -3.22 24.30
CA SER A 574 -4.66 -3.69 23.10
C SER A 574 -4.44 -5.17 22.78
N SER A 575 -3.23 -5.71 22.99
CA SER A 575 -2.96 -7.15 22.84
C SER A 575 -3.80 -7.99 23.82
N GLY A 576 -3.84 -7.60 25.10
CA GLY A 576 -4.66 -8.28 26.10
C GLY A 576 -6.17 -8.14 25.86
N TRP A 577 -6.60 -6.99 25.32
CA TRP A 577 -7.99 -6.80 24.88
C TRP A 577 -8.35 -7.73 23.72
N LEU A 578 -7.49 -7.85 22.70
CA LEU A 578 -7.71 -8.73 21.56
C LEU A 578 -7.82 -10.19 22.01
N TYR A 579 -6.91 -10.66 22.87
CA TYR A 579 -6.99 -12.00 23.45
C TYR A 579 -8.34 -12.24 24.14
N SER A 580 -8.78 -11.27 24.95
CA SER A 580 -10.06 -11.36 25.66
C SER A 580 -11.25 -11.37 24.70
N PHE A 581 -11.20 -10.58 23.63
CA PHE A 581 -12.22 -10.54 22.58
C PHE A 581 -12.33 -11.91 21.87
N LEU A 582 -11.20 -12.49 21.48
CA LEU A 582 -11.15 -13.78 20.76
C LEU A 582 -11.57 -14.97 21.64
N ASN A 583 -11.32 -14.91 22.94
CA ASN A 583 -11.65 -15.97 23.90
C ASN A 583 -12.96 -15.73 24.68
N ALA A 584 -13.71 -14.67 24.36
CA ALA A 584 -14.95 -14.35 25.06
C ALA A 584 -15.99 -15.48 24.89
N PRO A 585 -16.54 -16.05 25.99
CA PRO A 585 -17.55 -17.08 25.89
C PRO A 585 -18.80 -16.53 25.21
N ALA A 586 -19.44 -17.35 24.37
CA ALA A 586 -20.72 -16.98 23.77
C ALA A 586 -21.71 -16.57 24.86
N LEU A 587 -22.24 -15.35 24.76
CA LEU A 587 -23.27 -14.86 25.68
C LEU A 587 -24.42 -15.86 25.68
N LYS A 588 -24.67 -16.51 26.82
CA LYS A 588 -25.84 -17.38 27.00
C LYS A 588 -27.07 -16.53 26.72
N SER A 589 -27.81 -16.85 25.66
CA SER A 589 -29.06 -16.16 25.33
C SER A 589 -29.98 -16.17 26.56
N THR A 590 -30.24 -15.01 27.13
CA THR A 590 -31.23 -14.87 28.20
C THR A 590 -32.58 -15.25 27.60
N PRO A 591 -33.31 -16.25 28.15
CA PRO A 591 -34.61 -16.60 27.61
C PRO A 591 -35.52 -15.38 27.64
N ALA A 592 -36.18 -15.08 26.52
CA ALA A 592 -37.13 -13.98 26.43
C ALA A 592 -38.13 -14.03 27.60
N PRO A 593 -38.45 -12.89 28.24
CA PRO A 593 -39.36 -12.88 29.37
C PRO A 593 -40.71 -13.45 28.92
N LYS A 594 -41.14 -14.54 29.58
CA LYS A 594 -42.44 -15.17 29.32
C LYS A 594 -43.52 -14.09 29.42
N LYS A 595 -44.25 -13.83 28.33
CA LYS A 595 -45.42 -12.94 28.30
C LYS A 595 -46.31 -13.30 29.49
N ARG A 596 -46.45 -12.38 30.46
CA ARG A 596 -47.43 -12.50 31.53
C ARG A 596 -48.80 -12.61 30.87
N LYS A 597 -49.52 -13.70 31.12
CA LYS A 597 -50.94 -13.82 30.80
C LYS A 597 -51.66 -12.69 31.54
N THR A 598 -52.27 -11.78 30.78
CA THR A 598 -53.28 -10.86 31.28
C THR A 598 -54.42 -11.71 31.84
N ILE A 599 -54.63 -11.63 33.15
CA ILE A 599 -55.86 -12.09 33.79
C ILE A 599 -56.86 -10.97 33.58
N GLY A 600 -57.89 -11.22 32.78
CA GLY A 600 -59.02 -10.31 32.63
C GLY A 600 -59.88 -10.32 33.89
N VAL A 601 -60.27 -9.13 34.33
CA VAL A 601 -61.45 -8.87 35.15
C VAL A 601 -62.16 -7.69 34.51
#